data_AF-A0A8S3JHN5-F1
#
_entry.id   AF-A0A8S3JHN5-F1
#
_cell.length_a   1.000
_cell.length_b   1.000
_cell.length_c   1.000
_cell.angle_alpha   90.00
_cell.angle_beta   90.00
_cell.angle_gamma   90.00
#
_symmetry.space_group_name_H-M   'P 1'
#
loop_
_entity.id
_entity.type
_entity.pdbx_description
1 polymer ?
#
loop_
_entity_poly.entity_id
_entity_poly.type
_entity_poly.pdbx_seq_one_letter_code
_entity_poly.pdbx_strand_id
1 'polypeptide(L)'
;MGGWPSSFYVFGIITCVWFVFWCFFAYNNPSEHPRCAEIERTHLLATLPKPKKLKTPWMSIARSVPFWSIAIASTCIQFIYYVLLTSLPTYFATILKFNLQNNGFMFAIPYIFIMIVIVISGQVADRVRHRKMMPTTTVRKVQTIIGGVGSSLF
;
A
#
# COMPACT_ATOMS: atom_id res chain seq x y z
N MET A 1 -7.68 -15.60 -32.32
CA MET A 1 -7.97 -16.49 -31.17
C MET A 1 -7.44 -15.91 -29.85
N GLY A 2 -7.87 -14.70 -29.50
CA GLY A 2 -7.42 -14.02 -28.29
C GLY A 2 -8.50 -13.06 -27.80
N GLY A 3 -9.57 -13.61 -27.25
CA GLY A 3 -10.64 -12.86 -26.60
C GLY A 3 -10.33 -12.60 -25.12
N TRP A 4 -11.34 -12.19 -24.35
CA TRP A 4 -11.24 -11.96 -22.91
C TRP A 4 -10.53 -13.07 -22.07
N PRO A 5 -10.52 -14.37 -22.44
CA PRO A 5 -9.81 -15.40 -21.67
C PRO A 5 -8.28 -15.30 -21.75
N SER A 6 -7.70 -14.69 -22.78
CA SER A 6 -6.24 -14.60 -22.94
C SER A 6 -5.60 -13.81 -21.80
N SER A 7 -6.26 -12.76 -21.31
CA SER A 7 -5.81 -11.98 -20.16
C SER A 7 -5.65 -12.85 -18.92
N PHE A 8 -6.57 -13.79 -18.67
CA PHE A 8 -6.51 -14.68 -17.51
C PHE A 8 -5.32 -15.63 -17.60
N TYR A 9 -5.05 -16.20 -18.77
CA TYR A 9 -3.89 -17.06 -18.97
C TYR A 9 -2.57 -16.31 -18.81
N VAL A 10 -2.46 -15.10 -19.36
CA VAL A 10 -1.25 -14.27 -19.24
C VAL A 10 -0.97 -13.90 -17.78
N PHE A 11 -1.95 -13.33 -17.08
CA PHE A 11 -1.78 -12.98 -15.66
C PHE A 11 -1.58 -14.21 -14.77
N GLY A 12 -2.22 -15.34 -15.09
CA GLY A 12 -2.03 -16.61 -14.40
C GLY A 12 -0.60 -17.13 -14.51
N ILE A 13 -0.04 -17.17 -15.72
CA ILE A 13 1.36 -17.60 -15.94
C ILE A 13 2.33 -16.67 -15.22
N ILE A 14 2.14 -15.35 -15.34
CA ILE A 14 2.97 -14.36 -14.64
C ILE A 14 2.96 -14.60 -13.13
N THR A 15 1.78 -14.86 -12.55
CA THR A 15 1.62 -15.14 -11.12
C THR A 15 2.32 -16.44 -10.73
N CYS A 16 2.21 -17.50 -11.53
CA CYS A 16 2.91 -18.76 -11.28
C CYS A 16 4.43 -18.57 -11.31
N VAL A 17 4.97 -17.85 -12.29
CA VAL A 17 6.40 -17.55 -12.38
C VAL A 17 6.84 -16.74 -11.16
N TRP A 18 6.09 -15.71 -10.78
CA TRP A 18 6.38 -14.91 -9.59
C TRP A 18 6.35 -15.72 -8.30
N PHE A 19 5.40 -16.65 -8.16
CA PHE A 19 5.32 -17.55 -7.00
C PHE A 19 6.54 -18.45 -6.90
N VAL A 20 7.02 -19.01 -8.02
CA VAL A 20 8.25 -19.80 -8.05
C VAL A 20 9.45 -18.96 -7.59
N PHE A 21 9.58 -17.71 -8.07
CA PHE A 21 10.60 -16.79 -7.56
C PHE A 21 10.45 -16.54 -6.05
N TRP A 22 9.23 -16.29 -5.58
CA TRP A 22 8.97 -16.06 -4.16
C TRP A 22 9.41 -17.24 -3.29
N CYS A 23 9.13 -18.47 -3.71
CA CYS A 23 9.55 -19.69 -2.98
C CYS A 23 11.07 -19.81 -2.83
N PHE A 24 11.86 -19.32 -3.79
CA PHE A 24 13.32 -19.41 -3.72
C PHE A 24 13.96 -18.22 -2.99
N PHE A 25 13.34 -17.04 -3.02
CA PHE A 25 13.94 -15.80 -2.54
C PHE A 25 13.34 -15.24 -1.24
N ALA A 26 12.14 -15.66 -0.83
CA ALA A 26 11.50 -15.14 0.37
C ALA A 26 11.74 -16.06 1.58
N TYR A 27 12.39 -15.50 2.62
CA TYR A 27 12.68 -16.20 3.87
C TYR A 27 11.98 -15.48 5.03
N ASN A 28 11.37 -16.23 5.95
CA ASN A 28 10.56 -15.67 7.04
C ASN A 28 11.40 -15.14 8.21
N ASN A 29 12.58 -15.74 8.43
CA ASN A 29 13.48 -15.34 9.51
C ASN A 29 14.82 -14.84 8.96
N PRO A 30 15.37 -13.75 9.51
CA PRO A 30 16.72 -13.29 9.15
C PRO A 30 17.81 -14.34 9.50
N SER A 31 17.49 -15.32 10.35
CA SER A 31 18.36 -16.46 10.68
C SER A 31 18.37 -17.57 9.62
N GLU A 32 17.36 -17.64 8.75
CA GLU A 32 17.23 -18.66 7.69
C GLU A 32 17.73 -18.16 6.33
N HIS A 33 18.03 -16.86 6.23
CA HIS A 33 18.46 -16.25 4.98
C HIS A 33 19.96 -16.50 4.74
N PRO A 34 20.37 -17.26 3.71
CA PRO A 34 21.75 -17.69 3.51
C PRO A 34 22.72 -16.55 3.16
N ARG A 35 22.18 -15.37 2.79
CA ARG A 35 22.96 -14.21 2.32
C ARG A 35 22.87 -13.00 3.26
N CYS A 36 22.34 -13.17 4.48
CA CYS A 36 22.30 -12.08 5.45
C CYS A 36 23.69 -11.87 6.05
N ALA A 37 24.25 -10.66 5.91
CA ALA A 37 25.57 -10.35 6.46
C ALA A 37 25.54 -10.45 8.00
N GLU A 38 26.57 -11.05 8.59
CA GLU A 38 26.72 -11.25 10.05
C GLU A 38 26.46 -9.96 10.86
N ILE A 39 26.88 -8.82 10.31
CA ILE A 39 26.73 -7.48 10.88
C ILE A 39 25.26 -7.03 10.90
N GLU A 40 24.51 -7.31 9.84
CA GLU A 40 23.08 -6.97 9.76
C GLU A 40 22.26 -7.88 10.69
N ARG A 41 22.65 -9.16 10.77
CA ARG A 41 22.05 -10.14 11.69
C ARG A 41 22.18 -9.74 13.16
N THR A 42 23.38 -9.30 13.58
CA THR A 42 23.61 -8.86 14.98
C THR A 42 22.86 -7.58 15.30
N HIS A 43 22.80 -6.60 14.38
CA HIS A 43 21.99 -5.39 14.54
C HIS A 43 20.49 -5.70 14.67
N LEU A 44 19.96 -6.60 13.83
CA LEU A 44 18.54 -6.99 13.89
C LEU A 44 18.22 -7.77 15.18
N LEU A 45 19.05 -8.71 15.59
CA LEU A 45 18.85 -9.48 16.82
C LEU A 45 18.98 -8.62 18.10
N ALA A 46 19.81 -7.58 18.07
CA ALA A 46 19.95 -6.64 19.18
C ALA A 46 18.78 -5.65 19.26
N THR A 47 18.20 -5.27 18.12
CA THR A 47 17.14 -4.25 18.04
C THR A 47 15.73 -4.84 18.17
N LEU A 48 15.52 -6.09 17.73
CA LEU A 48 14.21 -6.73 17.76
C LEU A 48 13.88 -7.27 19.15
N PRO A 49 12.74 -6.89 19.75
CA PRO A 49 12.28 -7.53 20.97
C PRO A 49 11.99 -9.02 20.69
N LYS A 50 12.55 -9.91 21.53
CA LYS A 50 12.31 -11.36 21.41
C LYS A 50 10.80 -11.63 21.36
N PRO A 51 10.30 -12.45 20.42
CA PRO A 51 8.87 -12.66 20.24
C PRO A 51 8.31 -13.36 21.49
N LYS A 52 7.72 -12.58 22.40
CA LYS A 52 6.90 -13.11 23.49
C LYS A 52 5.54 -13.46 22.88
N LYS A 53 5.12 -14.72 23.02
CA LYS A 53 3.75 -15.17 22.71
C LYS A 53 2.78 -14.54 23.72
N LEU A 54 2.51 -13.25 23.56
CA LEU A 54 1.51 -12.54 24.34
C LEU A 54 0.14 -12.78 23.69
N LYS A 55 -0.88 -13.05 24.50
CA LYS A 55 -2.26 -13.14 24.03
C LYS A 55 -2.66 -11.75 23.53
N THR A 56 -2.99 -11.62 22.24
CA THR A 56 -3.40 -10.33 21.66
C THR A 56 -4.72 -9.88 22.30
N PRO A 57 -4.78 -8.68 22.91
CA PRO A 57 -5.96 -8.24 23.64
C PRO A 57 -7.01 -7.66 22.67
N TRP A 58 -7.66 -8.54 21.92
CA TRP A 58 -8.66 -8.19 20.89
C TRP A 58 -9.74 -7.23 21.40
N MET A 59 -10.26 -7.48 22.60
CA MET A 59 -11.34 -6.64 23.15
C MET A 59 -10.86 -5.25 23.59
N SER A 60 -9.59 -5.12 24.00
CA SER A 60 -9.01 -3.82 24.32
C SER A 60 -8.79 -2.98 23.06
N ILE A 61 -8.36 -3.61 21.97
CA ILE A 61 -8.22 -2.97 20.65
C ILE A 61 -9.59 -2.52 20.14
N ALA A 62 -10.59 -3.41 20.18
CA ALA A 62 -11.94 -3.10 19.71
C ALA A 62 -12.66 -2.03 20.54
N ARG A 63 -12.30 -1.84 21.82
CA ARG A 63 -12.85 -0.75 22.66
C ARG A 63 -12.06 0.56 22.55
N SER A 64 -10.95 0.58 21.82
CA SER A 64 -10.12 1.77 21.72
C SER A 64 -10.69 2.79 20.73
N VAL A 65 -10.79 4.06 21.15
CA VAL A 65 -11.24 5.16 20.29
C VAL A 65 -10.37 5.34 19.04
N PRO A 66 -9.03 5.30 19.12
CA PRO A 66 -8.17 5.46 17.93
C PRO A 66 -8.41 4.40 16.86
N PHE A 67 -8.76 3.17 17.25
CA PHE A 67 -9.09 2.11 16.31
C PHE A 67 -10.32 2.47 15.47
N TRP A 68 -11.41 2.89 16.12
CA TRP A 68 -12.63 3.30 15.41
C TRP A 68 -12.44 4.56 14.57
N SER A 69 -11.67 5.55 15.05
CA SER A 69 -11.35 6.74 14.26
C SER A 69 -10.65 6.39 12.95
N ILE A 70 -9.66 5.49 13.00
CA ILE A 70 -8.93 5.04 11.80
C ILE A 70 -9.82 4.16 10.92
N ALA A 71 -10.62 3.27 11.51
CA ALA A 71 -11.51 2.38 10.77
C ALA A 71 -12.55 3.16 9.96
N ILE A 72 -13.21 4.13 10.58
CA ILE A 72 -14.20 4.99 9.92
C ILE A 72 -13.54 5.83 8.84
N ALA A 73 -12.41 6.49 9.15
CA ALA A 73 -11.69 7.29 8.16
C ALA A 73 -11.25 6.46 6.95
N SER A 74 -10.71 5.27 7.17
CA SER A 74 -10.30 4.36 6.09
C SER A 74 -11.49 3.89 5.26
N THR A 75 -12.63 3.61 5.90
CA THR A 75 -13.87 3.22 5.22
C THR A 75 -14.39 4.34 4.34
N CYS A 76 -14.40 5.58 4.82
CA CYS A 76 -14.82 6.74 4.03
C CYS A 76 -13.91 6.96 2.81
N ILE A 77 -12.58 6.89 3.00
CA ILE A 77 -11.61 7.01 1.91
C ILE A 77 -11.83 5.91 0.87
N GLN A 78 -12.00 4.66 1.32
CA GLN A 78 -12.22 3.52 0.43
C GLN A 78 -13.55 3.65 -0.33
N PHE A 79 -14.59 4.17 0.33
CA PHE A 79 -15.89 4.43 -0.29
C PHE A 79 -15.77 5.48 -1.41
N ILE A 80 -15.14 6.63 -1.13
CA ILE A 80 -14.91 7.67 -2.14
C ILE A 80 -14.10 7.11 -3.32
N TYR A 81 -13.05 6.34 -3.04
CA TYR A 81 -12.24 5.70 -4.07
C TYR A 81 -13.07 4.77 -4.99
N TYR A 82 -13.94 3.93 -4.42
CA TYR A 82 -14.80 3.04 -5.22
C TYR A 82 -15.87 3.80 -6.02
N VAL A 83 -16.47 4.84 -5.45
CA VAL A 83 -17.44 5.68 -6.15
C VAL A 83 -16.75 6.37 -7.32
N LEU A 84 -15.55 6.92 -7.11
CA LEU A 84 -14.76 7.55 -8.16
C LEU A 84 -14.40 6.53 -9.23
N LEU A 85 -13.89 5.34 -8.86
CA LEU A 85 -13.46 4.30 -9.79
C LEU A 85 -14.60 3.74 -10.66
N THR A 86 -15.82 3.68 -10.15
CA THR A 86 -17.00 3.24 -10.91
C THR A 86 -17.65 4.36 -11.72
N SER A 87 -17.61 5.60 -11.23
CA SER A 87 -18.20 6.76 -11.90
C SER A 87 -17.30 7.34 -12.98
N LEU A 88 -15.96 7.28 -12.83
CA LEU A 88 -14.99 7.79 -13.80
C LEU A 88 -15.20 7.19 -15.20
N PRO A 89 -15.22 5.86 -15.37
CA PRO A 89 -15.35 5.24 -16.70
C PRO A 89 -16.66 5.66 -17.37
N THR A 90 -17.75 5.71 -16.60
CA THR A 90 -19.07 6.12 -17.06
C THR A 90 -19.08 7.58 -17.50
N TYR A 91 -18.45 8.48 -16.73
CA TYR A 91 -18.33 9.90 -17.06
C TYR A 91 -17.51 10.13 -18.34
N PHE A 92 -16.35 9.49 -18.45
CA PHE A 92 -15.48 9.58 -19.64
C PHE A 92 -16.14 9.01 -20.90
N ALA A 93 -16.92 7.93 -20.76
CA ALA A 93 -17.64 7.32 -21.87
C ALA A 93 -18.87 8.16 -22.32
N THR A 94 -19.65 8.69 -21.39
CA THR A 94 -20.95 9.31 -21.69
C THR A 94 -20.85 10.80 -22.02
N ILE A 95 -20.10 11.56 -21.23
CA ILE A 95 -20.03 13.03 -21.35
C ILE A 95 -18.86 13.43 -22.24
N LEU A 96 -17.69 12.84 -22.01
CA LEU A 96 -16.49 13.15 -22.79
C LEU A 96 -16.43 12.40 -24.13
N LYS A 97 -17.35 11.45 -24.36
CA LYS A 97 -17.41 10.55 -25.54
C LYS A 97 -16.06 9.95 -25.93
N PHE A 98 -15.22 9.69 -24.92
CA PHE A 98 -13.87 9.23 -25.14
C PHE A 98 -13.86 7.72 -25.38
N ASN A 99 -13.15 7.26 -26.41
CA ASN A 99 -13.09 5.84 -26.72
C ASN A 99 -12.17 5.13 -25.70
N LEU A 100 -12.78 4.49 -24.70
CA LEU A 100 -12.10 3.87 -23.55
C LEU A 100 -11.09 2.79 -23.98
N GLN A 101 -11.33 2.12 -25.10
CA GLN A 101 -10.54 0.99 -25.58
C GLN A 101 -9.15 1.39 -26.09
N ASN A 102 -9.01 2.59 -26.66
CA ASN A 102 -7.74 3.08 -27.21
C ASN A 102 -6.90 3.89 -26.22
N ASN A 103 -7.49 4.37 -25.13
CA ASN A 103 -6.85 5.34 -24.23
C ASN A 103 -6.43 4.76 -22.87
N GLY A 104 -6.25 3.43 -22.78
CA GLY A 104 -5.74 2.77 -21.57
C GLY A 104 -4.44 3.40 -21.02
N PHE A 105 -3.60 3.96 -21.91
CA PHE A 105 -2.40 4.70 -21.51
C PHE A 105 -2.69 5.99 -20.74
N MET A 106 -3.71 6.77 -21.15
CA MET A 106 -4.10 7.99 -20.42
C MET A 106 -4.61 7.66 -19.02
N PHE A 107 -5.31 6.54 -18.87
CA PHE A 107 -5.73 6.07 -17.55
C PHE A 107 -4.56 5.61 -16.68
N ALA A 108 -3.42 5.18 -17.25
CA ALA A 108 -2.24 4.76 -16.50
C ALA A 108 -1.44 5.92 -15.89
N ILE A 109 -1.44 7.10 -16.54
CA ILE A 109 -0.72 8.31 -16.09
C ILE A 109 -0.99 8.69 -14.63
N PRO A 110 -2.25 8.85 -14.16
CA PRO A 110 -2.52 9.21 -12.77
C PRO A 110 -2.00 8.16 -11.79
N TYR A 111 -2.04 6.86 -12.13
CA TYR A 111 -1.50 5.80 -11.26
C TYR A 111 0.03 5.87 -11.14
N ILE A 112 0.72 6.19 -12.24
CA ILE A 112 2.18 6.40 -12.22
C ILE A 112 2.52 7.62 -11.36
N PHE A 113 1.75 8.71 -11.48
CA PHE A 113 1.95 9.89 -10.65
C PHE A 113 1.75 9.58 -9.15
N ILE A 114 0.68 8.85 -8.81
CA ILE A 114 0.43 8.39 -7.44
C ILE A 114 1.60 7.55 -6.92
N MET A 115 2.14 6.63 -7.73
CA MET A 115 3.30 5.80 -7.35
C MET A 115 4.51 6.66 -6.96
N ILE A 116 4.84 7.68 -7.77
CA ILE A 116 5.97 8.58 -7.49
C ILE A 116 5.74 9.35 -6.18
N VAL A 117 4.53 9.89 -5.98
CA VAL A 117 4.17 10.63 -4.77
C VAL A 117 4.26 9.75 -3.52
N ILE A 118 3.80 8.49 -3.60
CA ILE A 118 3.89 7.54 -2.48
C ILE A 118 5.35 7.30 -2.10
N VAL A 119 6.23 7.04 -3.06
CA VAL A 119 7.66 6.79 -2.79
C VAL A 119 8.30 8.02 -2.15
N ILE A 120 8.10 9.22 -2.71
CA ILE A 120 8.68 10.46 -2.18
C ILE A 120 8.16 10.72 -0.75
N SER A 121 6.85 10.60 -0.53
CA SER A 121 6.25 10.84 0.78
C SER A 121 6.77 9.89 1.86
N GLY A 122 7.04 8.63 1.51
CA GLY A 122 7.67 7.65 2.40
C GLY A 122 9.08 8.07 2.79
N GLN A 123 9.91 8.43 1.81
CA GLN A 123 11.28 8.89 2.04
C GLN A 123 11.34 10.17 2.89
N VAL A 124 10.43 11.11 2.65
CA VAL A 124 10.31 12.33 3.46
C VAL A 124 9.94 12.00 4.90
N ALA A 125 8.97 11.12 5.12
CA ALA A 125 8.55 10.74 6.46
C ALA A 125 9.65 10.03 7.26
N ASP A 126 10.41 9.14 6.62
CA ASP A 126 11.54 8.48 7.26
C ASP A 126 12.67 9.46 7.57
N ARG A 127 12.94 10.44 6.69
CA ARG A 127 13.96 11.46 6.94
C ARG A 127 13.58 12.39 8.09
N VAL A 128 12.31 12.78 8.19
CA VAL A 128 11.76 13.59 9.29
C VAL A 128 11.85 12.83 10.62
N ARG A 129 11.55 11.51 10.61
CA ARG A 129 11.67 10.66 11.81
C ARG A 129 13.12 10.45 12.22
N HIS A 130 14.03 10.21 11.28
CA HIS A 130 15.45 10.01 11.56
C HIS A 130 16.10 11.26 12.18
N ARG A 131 15.69 12.46 11.73
CA ARG A 131 16.18 13.73 12.28
C ARG A 131 15.52 14.13 13.62
N LYS A 132 14.64 13.29 14.18
CA LYS A 132 13.87 13.55 15.42
C LYS A 132 13.16 14.91 15.45
N MET A 133 12.83 15.47 14.28
CA MET A 133 12.25 16.81 14.18
C MET A 133 10.82 16.86 14.73
N MET A 134 10.11 15.74 14.70
CA MET A 134 8.74 15.61 15.21
C MET A 134 8.51 14.24 15.86
N PRO A 135 7.61 14.15 16.85
CA PRO A 135 7.19 12.86 17.41
C PRO A 135 6.49 12.01 16.36
N THR A 136 6.67 10.70 16.44
CA THR A 136 6.20 9.71 15.45
C THR A 136 4.68 9.71 15.27
N THR A 137 3.94 10.10 16.31
CA THR A 137 2.49 10.24 16.29
C THR A 137 2.04 11.44 15.45
N THR A 138 2.76 12.56 15.51
CA THR A 138 2.44 13.76 14.74
C THR A 138 2.74 13.55 13.25
N VAL A 139 3.87 12.92 12.92
CA VAL A 139 4.20 12.58 11.52
C VAL A 139 3.11 11.72 10.90
N ARG A 140 2.66 10.68 11.62
CA ARG A 140 1.59 9.78 11.15
C ARG A 140 0.26 10.52 10.98
N LYS A 141 -0.13 11.36 11.93
CA LYS A 141 -1.36 12.16 11.85
C LYS A 141 -1.32 13.12 10.65
N VAL A 142 -0.21 13.81 10.44
CA VAL A 142 -0.02 14.73 9.31
C VAL A 142 -0.11 13.99 7.98
N GLN A 143 0.51 12.82 7.84
CA GLN A 143 0.38 12.01 6.62
C GLN A 143 -1.06 11.56 6.38
N THR A 144 -1.78 11.12 7.40
CA THR A 144 -3.20 10.74 7.28
C THR A 144 -4.07 11.94 6.89
N ILE A 145 -3.79 13.13 7.42
CA ILE A 145 -4.52 14.36 7.07
C ILE A 145 -4.21 14.76 5.62
N ILE A 146 -2.95 14.77 5.19
CA ILE A 146 -2.56 15.11 3.82
C ILE A 146 -3.22 14.14 2.82
N GLY A 147 -3.21 12.84 3.10
CA GLY A 147 -3.89 11.85 2.26
C GLY A 147 -5.41 12.01 2.24
N GLY A 148 -6.02 12.34 3.38
CA GLY A 148 -7.45 12.59 3.48
C GLY A 148 -7.91 13.85 2.75
N VAL A 149 -7.16 14.95 2.87
CA VAL A 149 -7.48 16.23 2.21
C VAL A 149 -7.36 16.11 0.69
N GLY A 150 -6.34 15.39 0.20
CA GLY A 150 -6.22 15.09 -1.22
C GLY A 150 -7.42 14.31 -1.78
N SER A 151 -8.02 13.43 -0.97
CA SER A 151 -9.20 12.65 -1.37
C SER A 151 -10.51 13.46 -1.31
N SER A 152 -10.57 14.55 -0.54
CA SER A 152 -11.76 15.41 -0.42
C SER A 152 -11.87 16.51 -1.48
N LEU A 153 -10.77 16.80 -2.19
CA LEU A 153 -10.70 17.84 -3.21
C LEU A 153 -11.13 17.36 -4.62
N PHE A 154 -11.37 16.06 -4.77
CA PHE A 154 -11.91 15.42 -5.97
C PHE A 154 -13.34 14.96 -5.71
#